data_AF-A0A539D1J7-F1
#
_entry.id   AF-A0A539D1J7-F1
#
_cell.length_a   1.000
_cell.length_b   1.000
_cell.length_c   1.000
_cell.angle_alpha   90.00
_cell.angle_beta   90.00
_cell.angle_gamma   90.00
#
_symmetry.space_group_name_H-M   'P 1'
#
loop_
_entity.id
_entity.type
_entity.pdbx_description
1 polymer ?
#
loop_
_entity_poly.entity_id
_entity_poly.type
_entity_poly.pdbx_seq_one_letter_code
_entity_poly.pdbx_strand_id
1 'polypeptide(L)' 'MHDQELTLDQMLDDPIVRLLMARDGVAEADLRGLAARIRPRRGPVTKDAAQVSPEPRSFRPDIEA' A
#
# COMPACT_ATOMS: atom_id res chain seq x y z
N MET A 1 -3.61 -3.28 21.26
CA MET A 1 -2.93 -4.26 20.41
C MET A 1 -3.05 -3.75 19.00
N HIS A 2 -1.98 -3.68 18.21
CA HIS A 2 -2.10 -3.33 16.80
C HIS A 2 -2.62 -4.56 16.07
N ASP A 3 -3.89 -4.56 15.66
CA ASP A 3 -4.44 -5.54 14.73
C ASP A 3 -3.72 -5.33 13.39
N GLN A 4 -2.71 -6.14 13.12
CA GLN A 4 -2.05 -6.13 11.83
C GLN A 4 -3.02 -6.73 10.81
N GLU A 5 -3.32 -5.96 9.76
CA GLU A 5 -4.08 -6.48 8.63
C GLU A 5 -3.31 -7.65 7.99
N LEU A 6 -4.02 -8.77 7.81
CA LEU A 6 -3.44 -9.93 7.14
C LEU A 6 -3.19 -9.62 5.67
N THR A 7 -2.06 -10.11 5.17
CA THR A 7 -1.83 -10.16 3.73
C THR A 7 -2.78 -11.17 3.09
N LEU A 8 -3.02 -11.01 1.77
CA LEU A 8 -3.82 -11.97 1.02
C LEU A 8 -3.28 -13.41 1.16
N ASP A 9 -1.96 -13.58 1.12
CA ASP A 9 -1.33 -14.90 1.25
C ASP A 9 -1.65 -15.55 2.60
N GLN A 10 -1.51 -14.79 3.69
CA GLN A 10 -1.83 -15.27 5.03
C GLN A 10 -3.32 -15.60 5.20
N MET A 11 -4.20 -14.82 4.56
CA MET A 11 -5.64 -15.09 4.58
C MET A 11 -5.99 -16.36 3.80
N LEU A 12 -5.34 -16.60 2.65
CA LEU A 12 -5.56 -17.82 1.85
C LEU A 12 -5.00 -19.08 2.51
N ASP A 13 -4.11 -18.94 3.49
CA ASP A 13 -3.62 -20.05 4.30
C ASP A 13 -4.57 -20.47 5.43
N ASP A 14 -5.61 -19.68 5.71
CA ASP A 14 -6.62 -20.01 6.71
C ASP A 14 -7.56 -21.13 6.21
N PRO A 15 -7.70 -22.25 6.94
CA PRO A 15 -8.61 -23.35 6.58
C PRO A 15 -10.07 -22.92 6.40
N ILE A 16 -10.57 -21.97 7.19
CA ILE A 16 -11.94 -21.47 7.10
C ILE A 16 -12.13 -20.73 5.77
N VAL A 17 -11.16 -19.91 5.37
CA VAL A 17 -11.19 -19.19 4.09
C VAL A 17 -11.22 -20.18 2.93
N ARG A 18 -10.39 -21.23 2.98
CA ARG A 18 -10.38 -22.29 1.95
C ARG A 18 -11.73 -23.03 1.86
N LEU A 19 -12.38 -23.30 2.99
CA LEU A 19 -13.72 -23.91 3.00
C LEU A 19 -14.76 -23.00 2.37
N LEU A 20 -14.73 -21.71 2.66
CA LEU A 20 -15.64 -20.72 2.05
C LEU A 20 -15.40 -20.60 0.55
N MET A 21 -14.15 -20.55 0.11
CA MET A 21 -13.79 -20.54 -1.31
C MET A 21 -14.32 -21.78 -2.03
N ALA A 22 -14.14 -22.97 -1.45
CA ALA A 22 -14.65 -24.21 -2.02
C ALA A 22 -16.18 -24.22 -2.12
N ARG A 23 -16.88 -23.73 -1.08
CA ARG A 23 -18.34 -23.56 -1.10
C ARG A 23 -18.80 -22.64 -2.21
N ASP A 24 -18.07 -21.54 -2.42
CA ASP A 24 -18.43 -20.49 -3.37
C ASP A 24 -17.88 -20.74 -4.79
N GLY A 25 -17.19 -21.86 -5.02
CA GLY A 25 -16.63 -22.24 -6.32
C GLY A 25 -15.44 -21.38 -6.76
N VAL A 26 -14.71 -20.79 -5.81
CA VAL A 26 -13.63 -19.85 -6.06
C VAL A 26 -12.28 -20.57 -6.02
N ALA A 27 -11.50 -20.48 -7.10
CA ALA A 27 -10.15 -21.05 -7.16
C ALA A 27 -9.09 -20.05 -6.66
N GLU A 28 -8.14 -20.54 -5.87
CA GLU A 28 -7.04 -19.72 -5.32
C GLU A 28 -6.19 -19.04 -6.41
N ALA A 29 -5.95 -19.75 -7.52
CA ALA A 29 -5.22 -19.23 -8.66
C ALA A 29 -5.87 -17.98 -9.27
N ASP A 30 -7.20 -17.92 -9.30
CA ASP A 30 -7.95 -16.77 -9.84
C ASP A 30 -7.81 -15.55 -8.94
N LEU A 31 -7.88 -15.71 -7.61
CA LEU A 31 -7.62 -14.62 -6.65
C LEU A 31 -6.20 -14.09 -6.78
N ARG A 32 -5.20 -14.98 -6.82
CA ARG A 32 -3.79 -14.57 -6.95
C ARG A 32 -3.54 -13.85 -8.27
N GLY A 33 -4.12 -14.37 -9.35
CA GLY A 33 -4.06 -13.75 -10.67
C GLY A 33 -4.71 -12.36 -10.69
N LEU A 34 -5.87 -12.21 -10.05
CA LEU A 34 -6.55 -10.94 -9.91
C LEU A 34 -5.74 -9.94 -9.06
N ALA A 35 -5.22 -10.39 -7.91
CA ALA A 35 -4.39 -9.56 -7.04
C ALA A 35 -3.13 -9.07 -7.79
N ALA A 36 -2.49 -9.92 -8.58
CA ALA A 36 -1.35 -9.54 -9.41
C ALA A 36 -1.73 -8.50 -10.49
N ARG A 37 -2.94 -8.58 -11.06
CA ARG A 37 -3.43 -7.60 -12.06
C ARG A 37 -3.78 -6.26 -11.43
N ILE A 38 -4.39 -6.26 -10.24
CA ILE A 38 -4.82 -5.05 -9.55
C ILE A 38 -3.65 -4.36 -8.86
N ARG A 39 -2.62 -5.12 -8.45
CA ARG A 39 -1.42 -4.56 -7.82
C ARG A 39 -0.91 -3.41 -8.68
N PRO A 40 -1.00 -2.15 -8.19
CA PRO A 40 -0.46 -1.03 -8.92
C PRO A 40 1.01 -1.35 -9.18
N ARG A 41 1.49 -1.12 -10.40
CA ARG A 41 2.92 -1.07 -10.70
C ARG A 41 3.52 0.08 -9.91
N ARG A 42 3.66 -0.08 -8.59
CA ARG A 42 4.57 0.72 -7.77
C ARG A 42 5.95 0.33 -8.29
N GLY A 43 6.46 1.15 -9.22
CA GLY A 43 7.89 1.18 -9.49
C GLY A 43 8.67 1.36 -8.19
N PRO A 44 9.98 1.10 -8.18
CA PRO A 44 10.78 1.29 -6.99
C PRO A 44 10.53 2.69 -6.44
N VAL A 45 9.94 2.77 -5.25
CA VAL A 45 9.86 4.02 -4.49
C VAL A 45 11.29 4.25 -4.03
N THR A 46 12.07 4.94 -4.85
CA THR A 46 13.36 5.50 -4.44
C THR A 46 13.06 6.38 -3.24
N LYS A 47 13.49 5.90 -2.08
CA LYS A 47 13.31 6.54 -0.77
C LYS A 47 14.28 7.72 -0.63
N ASP A 48 14.38 8.56 -1.66
CA ASP A 48 15.25 9.75 -1.74
C ASP A 48 14.44 11.04 -1.80
N ALA A 49 13.33 11.10 -1.06
CA ALA A 49 12.63 12.36 -0.76
C ALA A 49 12.83 12.79 0.70
N ALA A 50 13.87 12.27 1.36
CA ALA A 50 14.35 12.77 2.64
C ALA A 50 15.40 13.87 2.41
N GLN A 51 14.97 15.02 1.88
CA GLN A 51 15.60 16.36 2.00
C GLN A 51 14.96 17.35 1.01
N VAL A 52 13.73 17.78 1.30
CA VAL A 52 13.34 19.14 0.93
C VAL A 52 13.02 19.85 2.23
N SER A 53 14.09 20.35 2.85
CA SER A 53 13.99 21.31 3.95
C SER A 53 13.27 22.56 3.42
N PRO A 54 12.14 22.99 3.98
CA PRO A 54 11.63 24.31 3.67
C PRO A 54 12.55 25.32 4.38
N GLU A 55 13.44 25.98 3.63
CA GLU A 55 14.10 27.17 4.16
C GLU A 55 13.04 28.16 4.64
N PRO A 56 13.18 28.74 5.85
CA PRO A 56 12.28 29.79 6.30
C PRO A 56 12.54 31.02 5.43
N ARG A 57 11.56 31.40 4.61
CA ARG A 57 11.59 32.67 3.85
C ARG A 57 11.74 33.82 4.85
N SER A 58 12.93 34.38 4.94
CA SER A 58 13.19 35.62 5.67
C SER A 58 12.41 36.75 5.00
N PHE A 59 11.37 37.22 5.66
CA PHE A 59 10.60 38.40 5.26
C PHE A 59 11.48 39.65 5.51
N ARG A 60 11.81 40.39 4.44
CA ARG A 60 12.45 41.72 4.55
C ARG A 60 11.36 42.79 4.39
N PRO A 61 11.09 43.64 5.39
CA PRO A 61 10.08 44.68 5.28
C PRO A 61 10.73 46.05 5.02
N ASP A 62 11.29 46.28 3.83
CA ASP A 62 11.89 47.59 3.53
C ASP A 62 11.43 48.08 2.14
N ILE A 63 10.24 48.69 2.07
CA ILE A 63 9.95 49.67 0.99
C ILE A 63 9.21 50.86 1.63
N GLU A 64 9.99 51.88 1.93
CA GLU A 64 9.55 53.26 2.17
C GLU A 64 10.01 54.09 0.96
N ALA A 65 9.07 54.82 0.33
CA ALA A 65 9.28 56.05 -0.44
C ALA A 65 7.92 56.63 -0.86
#